data_AF-A0A4R6PME0-F1
#
_entry.id   AF-A0A4R6PME0-F1
#
_cell.length_a   1.000
_cell.length_b   1.000
_cell.length_c   1.000
_cell.angle_alpha   90.00
_cell.angle_beta   90.00
_cell.angle_gamma   90.00
#
_symmetry.space_group_name_H-M   'P 1'
#
loop_
_entity.id
_entity.type
_entity.pdbx_description
1 polymer ?
#
loop_
_entity_poly.entity_id
_entity_poly.type
_entity_poly.pdbx_seq_one_letter_code
_entity_poly.pdbx_strand_id
1 'polypeptide(L)'
;MTRLLLAALLVLTLTGSARPTESQQRWYEAFAGQPEAQNQLARSFWLQHQKSNALYWWQRAAKAGSVSAVNRLLEYFPGNRQQWLKLGVEQGSALAIKQLARYQLTDAQVNWQDWQRRWWQAEYKSALQPEFGDIAALQGQPTVCTEQVTVTGASHADKARYLALLQQLKQLPLPTSQWCFNWQTQPQLSCQSADGIARAQCDVDTTGRTIILAGQGKASSSTNRITLTQSSQRKVLAHELGHWLGLADEYAMSRPLAEQFCRGDYNFDARNLVITRQQIMSKAELKSLWQRLPWRDAVKDWRQLGVKRDNDSWQLGSQQQSVGLYKAATCDYLPGYYAWKPVAEITAMERHQSDHWPALYIKLINQNLMAN
;
A
#
# COMPACT_ATOMS: atom_id res chain seq x y z
N MET A 1 61.81 -71.00 -1.14
CA MET A 1 60.35 -70.75 -1.20
C MET A 1 59.84 -69.75 -0.16
N THR A 2 60.63 -69.27 0.81
CA THR A 2 60.15 -68.42 1.92
C THR A 2 60.30 -66.90 1.73
N ARG A 3 61.04 -66.41 0.72
CA ARG A 3 61.20 -64.95 0.47
C ARG A 3 60.19 -64.36 -0.52
N LEU A 4 59.60 -65.17 -1.41
CA LEU A 4 58.58 -64.74 -2.37
C LEU A 4 57.17 -64.66 -1.76
N LEU A 5 56.91 -65.43 -0.69
CA LEU A 5 55.65 -65.39 0.06
C LEU A 5 55.55 -64.17 0.98
N LEU A 6 56.67 -63.66 1.53
CA LEU A 6 56.65 -62.41 2.31
C LEU A 6 56.43 -61.17 1.44
N ALA A 7 56.94 -61.13 0.22
CA ALA A 7 56.71 -60.02 -0.70
C ALA A 7 55.25 -59.99 -1.20
N ALA A 8 54.64 -61.17 -1.43
CA ALA A 8 53.22 -61.26 -1.79
C ALA A 8 52.29 -60.89 -0.61
N LEU A 9 52.65 -61.22 0.64
CA LEU A 9 51.87 -60.81 1.81
C LEU A 9 52.00 -59.32 2.15
N LEU A 10 53.14 -58.68 1.84
CA LEU A 10 53.34 -57.24 2.09
C LEU A 10 52.64 -56.35 1.05
N VAL A 11 52.42 -56.86 -0.17
CA VAL A 11 51.68 -56.17 -1.23
C VAL A 11 50.16 -56.34 -1.08
N LEU A 12 49.69 -57.39 -0.41
CA LEU A 12 48.27 -57.61 -0.09
C LEU A 12 47.78 -56.90 1.18
N THR A 13 48.68 -56.30 1.98
CA THR A 13 48.30 -55.47 3.15
C THR A 13 48.25 -53.96 2.87
N LEU A 14 48.63 -53.51 1.67
CA LEU A 14 48.57 -52.10 1.27
C LEU A 14 47.34 -51.73 0.43
N THR A 15 46.48 -52.69 0.09
CA THR A 15 45.15 -52.44 -0.47
C THR A 15 44.08 -52.42 0.63
N GLY A 16 44.40 -51.82 1.77
CA GLY A 16 43.36 -51.28 2.64
C GLY A 16 42.63 -50.22 1.84
N SER A 17 41.46 -50.56 1.28
CA SER A 17 40.52 -49.61 0.72
C SER A 17 39.99 -48.74 1.86
N ALA A 18 40.84 -47.83 2.33
CA ALA A 18 40.49 -46.85 3.34
C ALA A 18 39.37 -46.01 2.72
N ARG A 19 38.13 -46.24 3.19
CA ARG A 19 37.01 -45.42 2.79
C ARG A 19 37.37 -43.96 3.08
N PRO A 20 37.20 -43.04 2.11
CA PRO A 20 37.52 -41.65 2.34
C PRO A 20 36.78 -41.15 3.57
N THR A 21 37.46 -40.37 4.40
CA THR A 21 36.80 -39.67 5.50
C THR A 21 35.70 -38.75 4.94
N GLU A 22 34.70 -38.42 5.76
CA GLU A 22 33.61 -37.52 5.34
C GLU A 22 34.16 -36.17 4.81
N SER A 23 35.25 -35.68 5.39
CA SER A 23 35.91 -34.46 4.90
C SER A 23 36.58 -34.66 3.54
N GLN A 24 37.25 -35.79 3.30
CA GLN A 24 37.87 -36.09 2.00
C GLN A 24 36.83 -36.30 0.92
N GLN A 25 35.73 -36.98 1.25
CA GLN A 25 34.61 -37.18 0.33
C GLN A 25 33.96 -35.84 -0.03
N ARG A 26 33.73 -34.96 0.95
CA ARG A 26 33.19 -33.61 0.70
C ARG A 26 34.11 -32.76 -0.19
N TRP A 27 35.42 -32.86 0.00
CA TRP A 27 36.39 -32.21 -0.88
C TRP A 27 36.31 -32.76 -2.30
N TYR A 28 36.27 -34.08 -2.46
CA TYR A 28 36.13 -34.72 -3.76
C TYR A 28 34.85 -34.26 -4.47
N GLU A 29 33.72 -34.30 -3.77
CA GLU A 29 32.42 -33.83 -4.29
C GLU A 29 32.43 -32.34 -4.64
N ALA A 30 33.05 -31.50 -3.81
CA ALA A 30 33.17 -30.07 -4.07
C ALA A 30 33.98 -29.79 -5.34
N PHE A 31 35.10 -30.49 -5.54
CA PHE A 31 35.91 -30.39 -6.76
C PHE A 31 35.20 -30.99 -7.98
N ALA A 32 34.41 -32.06 -7.79
CA ALA A 32 33.59 -32.67 -8.83
C ALA A 32 32.40 -31.79 -9.27
N GLY A 33 32.17 -30.66 -8.61
CA GLY A 33 31.15 -29.69 -9.02
C GLY A 33 29.86 -29.75 -8.21
N GLN A 34 29.76 -30.58 -7.17
CA GLN A 34 28.53 -30.74 -6.40
C GLN A 34 28.19 -29.45 -5.62
N PRO A 35 27.03 -28.81 -5.89
CA PRO A 35 26.72 -27.48 -5.36
C PRO A 35 26.69 -27.43 -3.83
N GLU A 36 26.06 -28.42 -3.18
CA GLU A 36 25.95 -28.47 -1.72
C GLU A 36 27.31 -28.73 -1.05
N ALA A 37 28.14 -29.60 -1.63
CA ALA A 37 29.48 -29.86 -1.13
C ALA A 37 30.36 -28.61 -1.20
N GLN A 38 30.30 -27.86 -2.31
CA GLN A 38 30.98 -26.57 -2.45
C GLN A 38 30.48 -25.53 -1.43
N ASN A 39 29.17 -25.46 -1.19
CA ASN A 39 28.60 -24.56 -0.18
C ASN A 39 29.03 -24.92 1.25
N GLN A 40 29.07 -26.21 1.59
CA GLN A 40 29.56 -26.67 2.89
C GLN A 40 31.04 -26.38 3.07
N LEU A 41 31.84 -26.57 2.03
CA LEU A 41 33.26 -26.23 2.02
C LEU A 41 33.46 -24.72 2.23
N ALA A 42 32.73 -23.88 1.51
CA ALA A 42 32.73 -22.43 1.72
C ALA A 42 32.39 -22.04 3.16
N ARG A 43 31.39 -22.71 3.78
CA ARG A 43 31.03 -22.49 5.18
C ARG A 43 32.17 -22.85 6.14
N SER A 44 32.93 -23.91 5.87
CA SER A 44 34.10 -24.26 6.69
C SER A 44 35.18 -23.18 6.62
N PHE A 45 35.46 -22.65 5.42
CA PHE A 45 36.38 -21.52 5.25
C PHE A 45 35.91 -20.26 5.96
N TRP A 46 34.60 -19.99 5.91
CA TRP A 46 34.02 -18.87 6.63
C TRP A 46 34.24 -18.96 8.14
N LEU A 47 33.99 -20.15 8.73
CA LEU A 47 34.20 -20.41 10.16
C LEU A 47 35.66 -20.30 10.57
N GLN A 48 36.59 -20.57 9.66
CA GLN A 48 38.04 -20.41 9.85
C GLN A 48 38.52 -18.97 9.56
N HIS A 49 37.60 -18.01 9.40
CA HIS A 49 37.88 -16.62 9.06
C HIS A 49 38.58 -16.41 7.70
N GLN A 50 38.60 -17.42 6.82
CA GLN A 50 39.19 -17.36 5.48
C GLN A 50 38.17 -16.83 4.47
N LYS A 51 37.82 -15.54 4.59
CA LYS A 51 36.73 -14.91 3.80
C LYS A 51 36.90 -15.02 2.30
N SER A 52 38.12 -14.88 1.76
CA SER A 52 38.39 -14.98 0.32
C SER A 52 38.12 -16.39 -0.22
N ASN A 53 38.51 -17.42 0.53
CA ASN A 53 38.24 -18.82 0.17
C ASN A 53 36.74 -19.14 0.26
N ALA A 54 36.07 -18.63 1.31
CA ALA A 54 34.62 -18.75 1.44
C ALA A 54 33.89 -18.11 0.26
N LEU A 55 34.28 -16.88 -0.13
CA LEU A 55 33.73 -16.19 -1.30
C LEU A 55 33.89 -17.01 -2.58
N TYR A 56 35.11 -17.49 -2.85
CA TYR A 56 35.41 -18.30 -4.03
C TYR A 56 34.52 -19.55 -4.11
N TRP A 57 34.43 -20.31 -3.02
CA TRP A 57 33.65 -21.55 -3.01
C TRP A 57 32.14 -21.29 -3.04
N TRP A 58 31.65 -20.23 -2.39
CA TRP A 58 30.24 -19.84 -2.50
C TRP A 58 29.88 -19.36 -3.91
N GLN A 59 30.77 -18.64 -4.61
CA GLN A 59 30.56 -18.27 -6.02
C GLN A 59 30.45 -19.50 -6.92
N ARG A 60 31.32 -20.51 -6.72
CA ARG A 60 31.25 -21.77 -7.46
C ARG A 60 29.96 -22.53 -7.16
N ALA A 61 29.64 -22.68 -5.87
CA ALA A 61 28.44 -23.37 -5.42
C ALA A 61 27.17 -22.71 -6.00
N ALA A 62 27.12 -21.38 -5.98
CA ALA A 62 26.00 -20.62 -6.54
C ALA A 62 25.87 -20.81 -8.06
N LYS A 63 27.00 -20.79 -8.81
CA LYS A 63 27.00 -21.08 -10.25
C LYS A 63 26.61 -22.51 -10.59
N ALA A 64 26.87 -23.45 -9.68
CA ALA A 64 26.47 -24.85 -9.79
C ALA A 64 25.03 -25.12 -9.33
N GLY A 65 24.29 -24.10 -8.88
CA GLY A 65 22.88 -24.23 -8.52
C GLY A 65 22.55 -24.20 -7.02
N SER A 66 23.53 -23.98 -6.14
CA SER A 66 23.26 -23.93 -4.70
C SER A 66 22.56 -22.61 -4.30
N VAL A 67 21.25 -22.67 -4.08
CA VAL A 67 20.45 -21.56 -3.53
C VAL A 67 20.98 -21.10 -2.16
N SER A 68 21.47 -22.03 -1.34
CA SER A 68 22.08 -21.72 -0.05
C SER A 68 23.31 -20.83 -0.21
N ALA A 69 24.17 -21.12 -1.20
CA ALA A 69 25.37 -20.32 -1.45
C ALA A 69 25.01 -18.91 -1.95
N VAL A 70 24.01 -18.77 -2.83
CA VAL A 70 23.49 -17.46 -3.26
C VAL A 70 23.07 -16.62 -2.05
N ASN A 71 22.30 -17.20 -1.13
CA ASN A 71 21.83 -16.47 0.05
C ASN A 71 23.00 -16.01 0.94
N ARG A 72 24.06 -16.83 1.07
CA ARG A 72 25.28 -16.45 1.79
C ARG A 72 26.06 -15.33 1.10
N LEU A 73 26.12 -15.33 -0.22
CA LEU A 73 26.74 -14.25 -1.00
C LEU A 73 25.99 -12.92 -0.81
N LEU A 74 24.65 -12.96 -0.80
CA LEU A 74 23.81 -11.78 -0.54
C LEU A 74 23.97 -11.25 0.89
N GLU A 75 24.16 -12.13 1.86
CA GLU A 75 24.34 -11.80 3.28
C GLU A 75 25.72 -11.22 3.58
N TYR A 76 26.79 -11.89 3.14
CA TYR A 76 28.15 -11.58 3.58
C TYR A 76 28.99 -10.78 2.56
N PHE A 77 28.57 -10.69 1.30
CA PHE A 77 29.31 -10.00 0.24
C PHE A 77 28.44 -9.03 -0.58
N PRO A 78 27.91 -7.97 0.05
CA PRO A 78 26.96 -7.06 -0.60
C PRO A 78 27.57 -6.21 -1.72
N GLY A 79 28.90 -6.12 -1.84
CA GLY A 79 29.57 -5.32 -2.89
C GLY A 79 29.23 -5.72 -4.33
N ASN A 80 28.86 -6.99 -4.56
CA ASN A 80 28.42 -7.50 -5.87
C ASN A 80 26.95 -7.94 -5.86
N ARG A 81 26.12 -7.33 -5.01
CA ARG A 81 24.73 -7.76 -4.75
C ARG A 81 23.92 -7.96 -6.02
N GLN A 82 23.99 -7.04 -6.98
CA GLN A 82 23.20 -7.15 -8.22
C GLN A 82 23.56 -8.40 -9.03
N GLN A 83 24.84 -8.78 -9.07
CA GLN A 83 25.29 -10.01 -9.72
C GLN A 83 24.76 -11.25 -8.98
N TRP A 84 24.81 -11.25 -7.64
CA TRP A 84 24.28 -12.35 -6.83
C TRP A 84 22.76 -12.49 -6.95
N LEU A 85 22.05 -11.37 -7.07
CA LEU A 85 20.61 -11.37 -7.32
C LEU A 85 20.27 -11.98 -8.69
N LYS A 86 20.97 -11.58 -9.76
CA LYS A 86 20.77 -12.14 -11.10
C LYS A 86 21.01 -13.64 -11.12
N LEU A 87 22.16 -14.08 -10.59
CA LEU A 87 22.48 -15.50 -10.45
C LEU A 87 21.44 -16.23 -9.60
N GLY A 88 21.01 -15.64 -8.49
CA GLY A 88 20.00 -16.21 -7.63
C GLY A 88 18.64 -16.42 -8.31
N VAL A 89 18.24 -15.51 -9.20
CA VAL A 89 17.02 -15.66 -10.00
C VAL A 89 17.15 -16.83 -10.97
N GLU A 90 18.28 -16.97 -11.65
CA GLU A 90 18.57 -18.09 -12.55
C GLU A 90 18.50 -19.45 -11.81
N GLN A 91 18.91 -19.48 -10.55
CA GLN A 91 18.86 -20.68 -9.70
C GLN A 91 17.56 -20.85 -8.91
N GLY A 92 16.53 -20.01 -9.15
CA GLY A 92 15.23 -20.13 -8.46
C GLY A 92 15.24 -19.73 -6.98
N SER A 93 16.22 -18.96 -6.50
CA SER A 93 16.23 -18.43 -5.14
C SER A 93 15.08 -17.44 -4.94
N ALA A 94 14.09 -17.85 -4.13
CA ALA A 94 12.95 -17.00 -3.78
C ALA A 94 13.39 -15.66 -3.15
N LEU A 95 14.49 -15.64 -2.39
CA LEU A 95 15.05 -14.41 -1.83
C LEU A 95 15.56 -13.47 -2.93
N ALA A 96 16.32 -14.01 -3.88
CA ALA A 96 16.89 -13.23 -4.97
C ALA A 96 15.79 -12.68 -5.91
N ILE A 97 14.78 -13.50 -6.22
CA ILE A 97 13.59 -13.10 -6.99
C ILE A 97 12.92 -11.89 -6.34
N LYS A 98 12.56 -11.98 -5.05
CA LYS A 98 11.91 -10.87 -4.33
C LYS A 98 12.77 -9.60 -4.32
N GLN A 99 14.05 -9.74 -3.99
CA GLN A 99 14.94 -8.59 -3.88
C GLN A 99 15.24 -7.92 -5.22
N LEU A 100 15.42 -8.69 -6.30
CA LEU A 100 15.65 -8.11 -7.62
C LEU A 100 14.38 -7.45 -8.16
N ALA A 101 13.22 -8.07 -7.98
CA ALA A 101 11.93 -7.48 -8.35
C ALA A 101 11.73 -6.13 -7.64
N ARG A 102 11.97 -6.06 -6.33
CA ARG A 102 11.92 -4.81 -5.54
C ARG A 102 12.92 -3.77 -6.03
N TYR A 103 14.17 -4.16 -6.26
CA TYR A 103 15.19 -3.24 -6.77
C TYR A 103 14.78 -2.60 -8.11
N GLN A 104 14.22 -3.40 -9.01
CA GLN A 104 13.76 -2.91 -10.30
C GLN A 104 12.52 -1.99 -10.20
N LEU A 105 11.72 -2.06 -9.13
CA LEU A 105 10.63 -1.11 -8.91
C LEU A 105 11.13 0.33 -8.75
N THR A 106 12.32 0.53 -8.17
CA THR A 106 12.89 1.88 -8.02
C THR A 106 13.78 2.30 -9.19
N ASP A 107 14.09 1.39 -10.11
CA ASP A 107 14.92 1.68 -11.28
C ASP A 107 14.12 2.40 -12.37
N ALA A 108 14.48 3.65 -12.68
CA ALA A 108 13.80 4.46 -13.69
C ALA A 108 13.96 3.93 -15.11
N GLN A 109 14.94 3.06 -15.39
CA GLN A 109 15.14 2.47 -16.71
C GLN A 109 14.19 1.29 -16.98
N VAL A 110 13.58 0.74 -15.93
CA VAL A 110 12.60 -0.35 -16.05
C VAL A 110 11.21 0.25 -16.03
N ASN A 111 10.51 0.23 -17.17
CA ASN A 111 9.11 0.65 -17.21
C ASN A 111 8.18 -0.40 -16.57
N TRP A 112 6.95 0.00 -16.28
CA TRP A 112 5.96 -0.83 -15.59
C TRP A 112 5.57 -2.09 -16.38
N GLN A 113 5.36 -1.97 -17.69
CA GLN A 113 4.96 -3.10 -18.54
C GLN A 113 6.05 -4.17 -18.64
N ASP A 114 7.32 -3.76 -18.77
CA ASP A 114 8.45 -4.69 -18.81
C ASP A 114 8.67 -5.37 -17.45
N TRP A 115 8.50 -4.62 -16.35
CA TRP A 115 8.51 -5.20 -15.00
C TRP A 115 7.42 -6.27 -14.88
N GLN A 116 6.20 -5.98 -15.32
CA GLN A 116 5.10 -6.94 -15.29
C GLN A 116 5.39 -8.17 -16.14
N ARG A 117 5.79 -7.97 -17.40
CA ARG A 117 6.10 -9.05 -18.35
C ARG A 117 7.16 -9.99 -17.78
N ARG A 118 8.12 -9.47 -17.01
CA ARG A 118 9.14 -10.29 -16.36
C ARG A 118 8.61 -11.03 -15.13
N TRP A 119 8.00 -10.31 -14.19
CA TRP A 119 7.77 -10.82 -12.83
C TRP A 119 6.40 -11.46 -12.61
N TRP A 120 5.41 -11.19 -13.45
CA TRP A 120 4.09 -11.84 -13.36
C TRP A 120 4.02 -13.20 -14.05
N GLN A 121 5.17 -13.75 -14.44
CA GLN A 121 5.26 -15.09 -15.01
C GLN A 121 4.98 -16.18 -13.97
N ALA A 122 4.45 -17.32 -14.43
CA ALA A 122 4.11 -18.44 -13.57
C ALA A 122 5.31 -18.96 -12.76
N GLU A 123 6.52 -18.88 -13.33
CA GLU A 123 7.78 -19.29 -12.70
C GLU A 123 8.13 -18.51 -11.43
N TYR A 124 7.76 -17.22 -11.33
CA TYR A 124 8.05 -16.39 -10.16
C TYR A 124 6.88 -16.24 -9.20
N LYS A 125 5.71 -16.78 -9.58
CA LYS A 125 4.46 -16.58 -8.84
C LYS A 125 4.58 -17.00 -7.38
N SER A 126 5.15 -18.16 -7.07
CA SER A 126 5.28 -18.66 -5.69
C SER A 126 6.15 -17.74 -4.82
N ALA A 127 7.24 -17.20 -5.37
CA ALA A 127 8.14 -16.32 -4.65
C ALA A 127 7.52 -14.93 -4.42
N LEU A 128 6.74 -14.43 -5.38
CA LEU A 128 6.20 -13.08 -5.38
C LEU A 128 4.76 -12.98 -4.83
N GLN A 129 4.02 -14.08 -4.78
CA GLN A 129 2.63 -14.12 -4.31
C GLN A 129 2.42 -13.46 -2.93
N PRO A 130 3.29 -13.68 -1.92
CA PRO A 130 3.12 -13.02 -0.62
C PRO A 130 3.17 -11.49 -0.67
N GLU A 131 3.79 -10.91 -1.69
CA GLU A 131 3.97 -9.46 -1.82
C GLU A 131 3.04 -8.84 -2.86
N PHE A 132 2.81 -9.52 -3.98
CA PHE A 132 2.17 -8.97 -5.16
C PHE A 132 0.97 -9.78 -5.67
N GLY A 133 0.70 -10.96 -5.10
CA GLY A 133 -0.24 -11.94 -5.65
C GLY A 133 -1.65 -11.39 -5.86
N ASP A 134 -2.13 -10.60 -4.91
CA ASP A 134 -3.50 -10.08 -4.95
C ASP A 134 -3.61 -8.69 -5.57
N ILE A 135 -2.47 -8.08 -5.93
CA ILE A 135 -2.44 -6.72 -6.49
C ILE A 135 -2.95 -6.71 -7.92
N ALA A 136 -2.73 -7.80 -8.66
CA ALA A 136 -3.16 -7.93 -10.05
C ALA A 136 -4.67 -7.71 -10.24
N ALA A 137 -5.48 -8.09 -9.25
CA ALA A 137 -6.93 -7.87 -9.29
C ALA A 137 -7.31 -6.39 -9.32
N LEU A 138 -6.52 -5.52 -8.67
CA LEU A 138 -6.74 -4.07 -8.64
C LEU A 138 -6.24 -3.36 -9.90
N GLN A 139 -5.47 -4.02 -10.76
CA GLN A 139 -4.98 -3.42 -12.01
C GLN A 139 -5.97 -3.55 -13.16
N GLY A 140 -7.05 -4.31 -12.92
CA GLY A 140 -8.20 -4.41 -13.79
C GLY A 140 -8.02 -5.26 -15.03
N GLN A 141 -9.09 -5.98 -15.35
CA GLN A 141 -9.51 -6.25 -16.72
C GLN A 141 -10.69 -5.30 -16.98
N PRO A 142 -10.71 -4.51 -18.08
CA PRO A 142 -11.69 -3.44 -18.28
C PRO A 142 -13.16 -3.83 -18.13
N THR A 143 -13.49 -5.10 -18.33
CA THR A 143 -14.86 -5.64 -18.29
C THR A 143 -15.41 -5.90 -16.89
N VAL A 144 -14.61 -5.77 -15.83
CA VAL A 144 -15.02 -6.12 -14.44
C VAL A 144 -15.13 -4.90 -13.52
N CYS A 145 -14.55 -3.77 -13.92
CA CYS A 145 -14.39 -2.61 -13.05
C CYS A 145 -15.58 -1.66 -13.15
N THR A 146 -16.09 -1.19 -12.01
CA THR A 146 -17.12 -0.13 -11.97
C THR A 146 -16.51 1.27 -12.08
N GLU A 147 -15.24 1.43 -11.72
CA GLU A 147 -14.50 2.68 -11.80
C GLU A 147 -13.07 2.42 -12.32
N GLN A 148 -12.58 3.33 -13.17
CA GLN A 148 -11.20 3.31 -13.67
C GLN A 148 -10.47 4.55 -13.13
N VAL A 149 -9.39 4.30 -12.39
CA VAL A 149 -8.57 5.34 -11.77
C VAL A 149 -7.17 5.30 -12.38
N THR A 150 -6.72 6.40 -12.95
CA THR A 150 -5.34 6.52 -13.42
C THR A 150 -4.44 6.92 -12.26
N VAL A 151 -3.34 6.21 -12.04
CA VAL A 151 -2.31 6.57 -11.07
C VAL A 151 -1.08 7.07 -11.81
N THR A 152 -0.77 8.35 -11.63
CA THR A 152 0.27 9.06 -12.39
C THR A 152 1.46 9.41 -11.51
N GLY A 153 2.68 9.09 -11.98
CA GLY A 153 3.93 9.59 -11.40
C GLY A 153 4.83 10.24 -12.43
N ALA A 154 5.85 10.97 -11.96
CA ALA A 154 6.76 11.73 -12.82
C ALA A 154 7.80 10.83 -13.49
N SER A 155 8.13 9.70 -12.86
CA SER A 155 9.17 8.79 -13.33
C SER A 155 8.76 7.34 -13.21
N HIS A 156 9.36 6.45 -14.01
CA HIS A 156 9.24 5.02 -13.80
C HIS A 156 9.75 4.56 -12.42
N ALA A 157 10.56 5.35 -11.72
CA ALA A 157 10.94 5.05 -10.34
C ALA A 157 9.73 5.11 -9.36
N ASP A 158 8.67 5.85 -9.70
CA ASP A 158 7.47 5.97 -8.86
C ASP A 158 6.59 4.70 -8.87
N LYS A 159 6.87 3.71 -9.72
CA LYS A 159 6.11 2.44 -9.73
C LYS A 159 6.17 1.68 -8.41
N ALA A 160 7.26 1.86 -7.64
CA ALA A 160 7.34 1.35 -6.27
C ALA A 160 6.24 1.94 -5.36
N ARG A 161 5.98 3.25 -5.49
CA ARG A 161 4.94 3.96 -4.74
C ARG A 161 3.54 3.57 -5.21
N TYR A 162 3.36 3.39 -6.50
CA TYR A 162 2.12 2.84 -7.05
C TYR A 162 1.81 1.46 -6.48
N LEU A 163 2.79 0.55 -6.43
CA LEU A 163 2.59 -0.78 -5.88
C LEU A 163 2.26 -0.74 -4.38
N ALA A 164 2.94 0.12 -3.62
CA ALA A 164 2.62 0.36 -2.22
C ALA A 164 1.19 0.93 -2.02
N LEU A 165 0.74 1.80 -2.92
CA LEU A 165 -0.63 2.31 -2.93
C LEU A 165 -1.64 1.18 -3.14
N LEU A 166 -1.40 0.27 -4.10
CA LEU A 166 -2.29 -0.87 -4.32
C LEU A 166 -2.36 -1.80 -3.10
N GLN A 167 -1.24 -2.00 -2.41
CA GLN A 167 -1.23 -2.76 -1.15
C GLN A 167 -2.05 -2.07 -0.06
N GLN A 168 -1.97 -0.74 0.04
CA GLN A 168 -2.76 0.02 1.01
C GLN A 168 -4.25 -0.04 0.69
N LEU A 169 -4.64 0.08 -0.59
CA LEU A 169 -6.04 0.00 -1.03
C LEU A 169 -6.73 -1.29 -0.59
N LYS A 170 -6.05 -2.43 -0.67
CA LYS A 170 -6.58 -3.73 -0.22
C LYS A 170 -6.94 -3.78 1.26
N GLN A 171 -6.34 -2.90 2.07
CA GLN A 171 -6.49 -2.87 3.52
C GLN A 171 -7.46 -1.78 3.97
N LEU A 172 -8.08 -1.06 3.04
CA LEU A 172 -9.02 0.00 3.38
C LEU A 172 -10.38 -0.57 3.78
N PRO A 173 -11.04 0.02 4.78
CA PRO A 173 -12.42 -0.33 5.14
C PRO A 173 -13.46 0.29 4.19
N LEU A 174 -13.04 0.74 3.00
CA LEU A 174 -13.86 1.46 2.04
C LEU A 174 -14.21 0.55 0.85
N PRO A 175 -15.40 0.70 0.23
CA PRO A 175 -15.88 -0.18 -0.84
C PRO A 175 -15.23 0.14 -2.19
N THR A 176 -13.90 -0.01 -2.29
CA THR A 176 -13.11 0.24 -3.52
C THR A 176 -12.74 -1.06 -4.25
N SER A 177 -13.30 -2.21 -3.85
CA SER A 177 -12.92 -3.54 -4.38
C SER A 177 -13.21 -3.74 -5.87
N GLN A 178 -14.15 -2.99 -6.44
CA GLN A 178 -14.49 -3.02 -7.87
C GLN A 178 -13.82 -1.91 -8.68
N TRP A 179 -12.93 -1.14 -8.06
CA TRP A 179 -12.17 -0.09 -8.73
C TRP A 179 -10.87 -0.65 -9.27
N CYS A 180 -10.51 -0.18 -10.45
CA CYS A 180 -9.28 -0.57 -11.12
C CYS A 180 -8.35 0.61 -11.25
N PHE A 181 -7.09 0.38 -10.97
CA PHE A 181 -6.05 1.38 -10.87
C PHE A 181 -5.00 1.09 -11.93
N ASN A 182 -4.81 2.03 -12.86
CA ASN A 182 -3.91 1.88 -13.99
C ASN A 182 -2.69 2.78 -13.83
N TRP A 183 -1.49 2.25 -14.07
CA TRP A 183 -0.26 3.04 -13.98
C TRP A 183 -0.03 3.89 -15.24
N GLN A 184 0.34 5.15 -15.04
CA GLN A 184 0.85 6.03 -16.08
C GLN A 184 2.09 6.79 -15.60
N THR A 185 3.08 6.94 -16.49
CA THR A 185 4.22 7.83 -16.27
C THR A 185 4.00 9.11 -17.08
N GLN A 186 4.16 10.27 -16.46
CA GLN A 186 4.11 11.57 -17.11
C GLN A 186 5.38 12.36 -16.76
N PRO A 187 6.43 12.32 -17.62
CA PRO A 187 7.71 12.98 -17.33
C PRO A 187 7.61 14.50 -17.12
N GLN A 188 6.60 15.15 -17.70
CA GLN A 188 6.34 16.58 -17.55
C GLN A 188 5.53 16.92 -16.29
N LEU A 189 5.18 15.93 -15.46
CA LEU A 189 4.46 16.16 -14.21
C LEU A 189 5.28 17.06 -13.28
N SER A 190 4.85 18.32 -13.16
CA SER A 190 5.45 19.29 -12.26
C SER A 190 4.50 19.53 -11.08
N CYS A 191 4.98 19.20 -9.88
CA CYS A 191 4.25 19.43 -8.64
C CYS A 191 5.00 20.45 -7.77
N GLN A 192 4.35 21.56 -7.48
CA GLN A 192 4.88 22.62 -6.63
C GLN A 192 4.22 22.57 -5.24
N SER A 193 4.97 22.97 -4.22
CA SER A 193 4.47 23.24 -2.87
C SER A 193 5.32 24.37 -2.31
N ALA A 194 4.69 25.49 -1.94
CA ALA A 194 5.40 26.70 -1.55
C ALA A 194 6.44 26.46 -0.43
N ASP A 195 6.16 25.56 0.52
CA ASP A 195 7.05 25.27 1.65
C ASP A 195 6.93 23.81 2.17
N GLY A 196 6.41 22.88 1.36
CA GLY A 196 6.10 21.50 1.79
C GLY A 196 4.92 21.37 2.77
N ILE A 197 4.53 22.47 3.44
CA ILE A 197 3.35 22.60 4.31
C ILE A 197 2.08 22.84 3.47
N ALA A 198 2.23 23.45 2.30
CA ALA A 198 1.12 23.69 1.38
C ALA A 198 0.71 22.40 0.66
N ARG A 199 -0.57 22.35 0.23
CA ARG A 199 -1.07 21.29 -0.65
C ARG A 199 -0.22 21.21 -1.91
N ALA A 200 0.08 19.99 -2.35
CA ALA A 200 0.80 19.79 -3.60
C ALA A 200 -0.08 20.22 -4.79
N GLN A 201 0.41 21.16 -5.59
CA GLN A 201 -0.26 21.65 -6.80
C GLN A 201 0.47 21.08 -8.01
N CYS A 202 -0.22 20.24 -8.78
CA CYS A 202 0.35 19.55 -9.92
C CYS A 202 -0.37 19.94 -11.20
N ASP A 203 0.41 20.23 -12.25
CA ASP A 203 -0.09 20.40 -13.60
C ASP A 203 -0.20 19.03 -14.27
N VAL A 204 -1.44 18.61 -14.55
CA VAL A 204 -1.76 17.26 -15.03
C VAL A 204 -2.86 17.34 -16.07
N ASP A 205 -2.56 16.80 -17.25
CA ASP A 205 -3.49 16.59 -18.34
C ASP A 205 -4.04 15.17 -18.26
N THR A 206 -5.10 14.98 -17.48
CA THR A 206 -5.79 13.68 -17.38
C THR A 206 -7.28 13.85 -17.46
N THR A 207 -7.93 12.97 -18.20
CA THR A 207 -9.38 12.79 -18.22
C THR A 207 -9.78 11.71 -17.21
N GLY A 208 -10.93 11.89 -16.54
CA GLY A 208 -11.43 10.93 -15.54
C GLY A 208 -10.81 11.08 -14.15
N ARG A 209 -10.97 10.05 -13.30
CA ARG A 209 -10.43 10.03 -11.94
C ARG A 209 -8.94 9.72 -11.93
N THR A 210 -8.16 10.55 -11.26
CA THR A 210 -6.70 10.44 -11.23
C THR A 210 -6.15 10.53 -9.81
N ILE A 211 -5.21 9.64 -9.47
CA ILE A 211 -4.34 9.76 -8.30
C ILE A 211 -2.96 10.19 -8.77
N ILE A 212 -2.45 11.31 -8.26
CA ILE A 212 -1.12 11.82 -8.57
C ILE A 212 -0.16 11.49 -7.45
N LEU A 213 1.00 10.95 -7.78
CA LEU A 213 2.08 10.65 -6.85
C LEU A 213 3.10 11.79 -6.81
N ALA A 214 2.77 12.90 -6.15
CA ALA A 214 3.66 14.04 -5.98
C ALA A 214 4.86 13.72 -5.07
N GLY A 215 6.01 14.34 -5.31
CA GLY A 215 7.21 14.12 -4.49
C GLY A 215 7.13 14.75 -3.09
N GLN A 216 6.42 15.87 -2.95
CA GLN A 216 6.39 16.71 -1.74
C GLN A 216 5.06 17.44 -1.58
N GLY A 217 4.85 18.07 -0.43
CA GLY A 217 3.64 18.80 -0.06
C GLY A 217 2.67 17.99 0.81
N LYS A 218 1.49 18.57 1.06
CA LYS A 218 0.36 17.87 1.69
C LYS A 218 -0.53 17.21 0.64
N ALA A 219 -1.07 16.04 1.01
CA ALA A 219 -2.11 15.39 0.22
C ALA A 219 -3.35 16.28 0.12
N SER A 220 -4.13 16.06 -0.93
CA SER A 220 -5.43 16.70 -1.09
C SER A 220 -6.32 15.94 -2.07
N SER A 221 -7.62 16.11 -1.91
CA SER A 221 -8.63 15.59 -2.81
C SER A 221 -9.46 16.72 -3.43
N SER A 222 -10.02 16.42 -4.58
CA SER A 222 -10.96 17.20 -5.37
C SER A 222 -11.80 16.21 -6.17
N THR A 223 -12.88 16.66 -6.82
CA THR A 223 -13.90 15.78 -7.43
C THR A 223 -13.36 14.59 -8.20
N ASN A 224 -12.36 14.81 -9.06
CA ASN A 224 -11.77 13.75 -9.91
C ASN A 224 -10.28 13.56 -9.67
N ARG A 225 -9.70 14.18 -8.64
CA ARG A 225 -8.25 14.12 -8.42
C ARG A 225 -7.88 14.04 -6.96
N ILE A 226 -7.07 13.03 -6.63
CA ILE A 226 -6.35 12.92 -5.37
C ILE A 226 -4.87 13.13 -5.66
N THR A 227 -4.21 13.97 -4.87
CA THR A 227 -2.76 14.10 -4.88
C THR A 227 -2.22 13.49 -3.60
N LEU A 228 -1.32 12.53 -3.72
CA LEU A 228 -0.62 11.87 -2.62
C LEU A 228 0.86 12.20 -2.68
N THR A 229 1.45 12.40 -1.51
CA THR A 229 2.87 12.73 -1.34
C THR A 229 3.62 11.57 -0.69
N GLN A 230 4.95 11.66 -0.55
CA GLN A 230 5.74 10.59 0.08
C GLN A 230 5.33 10.28 1.53
N SER A 231 4.75 11.25 2.25
CA SER A 231 4.26 11.08 3.61
C SER A 231 2.82 10.56 3.69
N SER A 232 2.15 10.37 2.54
CA SER A 232 0.77 9.89 2.49
C SER A 232 0.70 8.40 2.81
N GLN A 233 0.38 8.09 4.05
CA GLN A 233 0.18 6.72 4.53
C GLN A 233 -1.26 6.25 4.27
N ARG A 234 -1.54 4.96 4.55
CA ARG A 234 -2.85 4.32 4.35
C ARG A 234 -4.02 5.15 4.87
N LYS A 235 -3.89 5.73 6.07
CA LYS A 235 -4.96 6.52 6.71
C LYS A 235 -5.27 7.82 5.96
N VAL A 236 -4.24 8.48 5.41
CA VAL A 236 -4.41 9.67 4.57
C VAL A 236 -5.08 9.28 3.25
N LEU A 237 -4.60 8.21 2.60
CA LEU A 237 -5.26 7.67 1.40
C LEU A 237 -6.76 7.39 1.64
N ALA A 238 -7.09 6.74 2.76
CA ALA A 238 -8.47 6.45 3.14
C ALA A 238 -9.30 7.73 3.28
N HIS A 239 -8.76 8.76 3.95
CA HIS A 239 -9.41 10.06 4.10
C HIS A 239 -9.68 10.73 2.75
N GLU A 240 -8.66 10.81 1.88
CA GLU A 240 -8.81 11.43 0.55
C GLU A 240 -9.80 10.68 -0.35
N LEU A 241 -9.84 9.34 -0.25
CA LEU A 241 -10.85 8.52 -0.93
C LEU A 241 -12.25 8.71 -0.34
N GLY A 242 -12.36 8.97 0.97
CA GLY A 242 -13.62 9.34 1.62
C GLY A 242 -14.29 10.52 0.92
N HIS A 243 -13.52 11.51 0.48
CA HIS A 243 -14.02 12.64 -0.32
C HIS A 243 -14.61 12.21 -1.66
N TRP A 244 -13.92 11.36 -2.43
CA TRP A 244 -14.45 10.82 -3.69
C TRP A 244 -15.71 9.96 -3.50
N LEU A 245 -15.88 9.40 -2.30
CA LEU A 245 -17.02 8.58 -1.93
C LEU A 245 -18.18 9.40 -1.34
N GLY A 246 -18.05 10.73 -1.29
CA GLY A 246 -19.13 11.66 -0.91
C GLY A 246 -19.08 12.13 0.55
N LEU A 247 -17.96 11.96 1.24
CA LEU A 247 -17.79 12.42 2.62
C LEU A 247 -17.04 13.75 2.68
N ALA A 248 -17.51 14.69 3.48
CA ALA A 248 -16.87 15.97 3.72
C ALA A 248 -16.02 15.97 5.01
N ASP A 249 -15.09 16.92 5.10
CA ASP A 249 -14.29 17.17 6.30
C ASP A 249 -15.15 17.60 7.48
N GLU A 250 -14.95 16.94 8.62
CA GLU A 250 -15.65 17.27 9.88
C GLU A 250 -14.86 18.27 10.76
N TYR A 251 -13.58 18.46 10.46
CA TYR A 251 -12.74 19.49 11.08
C TYR A 251 -12.96 20.86 10.41
N ALA A 252 -12.51 21.93 11.07
CA ALA A 252 -12.65 23.28 10.54
C ALA A 252 -11.92 23.44 9.19
N MET A 253 -12.69 23.65 8.13
CA MET A 253 -12.17 23.91 6.79
C MET A 253 -11.41 25.24 6.76
N SER A 254 -10.52 25.42 5.78
CA SER A 254 -9.95 26.76 5.57
C SER A 254 -11.07 27.75 5.24
N ARG A 255 -10.91 29.01 5.65
CA ARG A 255 -11.94 30.03 5.46
C ARG A 255 -12.47 30.13 4.01
N PRO A 256 -11.63 30.15 2.95
CA PRO A 256 -12.14 30.20 1.58
C PRO A 256 -12.98 28.98 1.19
N LEU A 257 -12.59 27.78 1.64
CA LEU A 257 -13.34 26.56 1.37
C LEU A 257 -14.65 26.51 2.17
N ALA A 258 -14.62 26.91 3.45
CA ALA A 258 -15.82 27.02 4.26
C ALA A 258 -16.82 28.00 3.65
N GLU A 259 -16.36 29.14 3.10
CA GLU A 259 -17.22 30.13 2.45
C GLU A 259 -17.99 29.54 1.28
N GLN A 260 -17.32 28.74 0.43
CA GLN A 260 -17.99 28.07 -0.69
C GLN A 260 -18.88 26.91 -0.21
N PHE A 261 -18.36 26.05 0.67
CA PHE A 261 -19.04 24.83 1.10
C PHE A 261 -20.27 25.11 1.97
N CYS A 262 -20.11 25.88 3.05
CA CYS A 262 -21.18 26.09 4.03
C CYS A 262 -22.32 26.97 3.51
N ARG A 263 -22.05 27.82 2.51
CA ARG A 263 -23.09 28.64 1.84
C ARG A 263 -23.89 27.85 0.80
N GLY A 264 -23.40 26.68 0.39
CA GLY A 264 -24.01 25.87 -0.66
C GLY A 264 -23.55 26.22 -2.08
N ASP A 265 -22.49 27.02 -2.22
CA ASP A 265 -21.93 27.44 -3.51
C ASP A 265 -20.94 26.39 -4.07
N TYR A 266 -20.58 25.39 -3.27
CA TYR A 266 -19.69 24.30 -3.64
C TYR A 266 -20.52 23.11 -4.14
N ASN A 267 -20.26 22.67 -5.38
CA ASN A 267 -20.95 21.54 -6.00
C ASN A 267 -20.48 20.20 -5.43
N PHE A 268 -20.92 19.88 -4.21
CA PHE A 268 -20.61 18.64 -3.50
C PHE A 268 -21.72 18.28 -2.53
N ASP A 269 -22.36 17.14 -2.76
CA ASP A 269 -23.40 16.61 -1.88
C ASP A 269 -22.80 15.75 -0.77
N ALA A 270 -22.45 16.39 0.34
CA ALA A 270 -21.91 15.69 1.50
C ALA A 270 -22.92 14.72 2.11
N ARG A 271 -22.52 13.45 2.26
CA ARG A 271 -23.36 12.41 2.85
C ARG A 271 -23.26 12.34 4.38
N ASN A 272 -22.15 12.78 4.96
CA ASN A 272 -21.90 12.77 6.42
C ASN A 272 -22.10 14.14 7.09
N LEU A 273 -22.54 15.17 6.38
CA LEU A 273 -22.75 16.50 6.95
C LEU A 273 -24.07 17.12 6.47
N VAL A 274 -24.68 17.90 7.35
CA VAL A 274 -25.73 18.86 7.00
C VAL A 274 -25.42 20.21 7.62
N ILE A 275 -25.73 21.28 6.89
CA ILE A 275 -25.50 22.65 7.34
C ILE A 275 -26.85 23.32 7.66
N THR A 276 -26.92 24.01 8.81
CA THR A 276 -28.07 24.84 9.19
C THR A 276 -27.64 26.29 9.41
N ARG A 277 -28.58 27.23 9.24
CA ARG A 277 -28.36 28.66 9.55
C ARG A 277 -28.75 29.07 10.97
N GLN A 278 -29.38 28.16 11.70
CA GLN A 278 -29.86 28.35 13.05
C GLN A 278 -29.69 27.06 13.85
N GLN A 279 -29.49 27.20 15.15
CA GLN A 279 -29.41 26.08 16.09
C GLN A 279 -30.72 25.88 16.86
N ILE A 280 -31.68 26.77 16.71
CA ILE A 280 -33.00 26.66 17.32
C ILE A 280 -34.00 26.57 16.17
N MET A 281 -34.89 25.58 16.22
CA MET A 281 -35.88 25.32 15.18
C MET A 281 -37.25 25.07 15.79
N SER A 282 -38.29 25.48 15.08
CA SER A 282 -39.66 25.04 15.34
C SER A 282 -39.83 23.53 15.12
N LYS A 283 -40.92 22.96 15.61
CA LYS A 283 -41.28 21.56 15.34
C LYS A 283 -41.36 21.27 13.83
N ALA A 284 -41.89 22.20 13.04
CA ALA A 284 -42.04 22.04 11.60
C ALA A 284 -40.68 22.06 10.89
N GLU A 285 -39.80 22.99 11.24
CA GLU A 285 -38.44 23.09 10.68
C GLU A 285 -37.59 21.87 11.03
N LEU A 286 -37.66 21.39 12.28
CA LEU A 286 -36.90 20.21 12.69
C LEU A 286 -37.35 18.94 11.97
N LYS A 287 -38.66 18.79 11.73
CA LYS A 287 -39.19 17.70 10.90
C LYS A 287 -38.72 17.79 9.45
N SER A 288 -38.72 19.00 8.87
CA SER A 288 -38.21 19.23 7.51
C SER A 288 -36.71 18.92 7.40
N LEU A 289 -35.92 19.30 8.42
CA LEU A 289 -34.51 18.92 8.50
C LEU A 289 -34.35 17.39 8.56
N TRP A 290 -35.07 16.72 9.45
CA TRP A 290 -35.05 15.26 9.56
C TRP A 290 -35.37 14.56 8.24
N GLN A 291 -36.36 15.04 7.49
CA GLN A 291 -36.75 14.48 6.20
C GLN A 291 -35.64 14.56 5.13
N ARG A 292 -34.74 15.53 5.23
CA ARG A 292 -33.67 15.78 4.26
C ARG A 292 -32.31 15.22 4.69
N LEU A 293 -32.19 14.61 5.87
CA LEU A 293 -30.92 14.04 6.32
C LEU A 293 -30.49 12.89 5.39
N PRO A 294 -29.23 12.86 4.93
CA PRO A 294 -28.71 11.70 4.19
C PRO A 294 -28.80 10.40 4.99
N TRP A 295 -28.66 10.48 6.32
CA TRP A 295 -28.77 9.36 7.25
C TRP A 295 -30.14 9.26 7.94
N ARG A 296 -31.20 9.84 7.36
CA ARG A 296 -32.54 9.85 7.96
C ARG A 296 -33.00 8.48 8.47
N ASP A 297 -32.75 7.42 7.71
CA ASP A 297 -33.16 6.06 8.05
C ASP A 297 -32.52 5.52 9.35
N ALA A 298 -31.40 6.12 9.77
CA ALA A 298 -30.74 5.77 11.03
C ALA A 298 -31.29 6.58 12.23
N VAL A 299 -32.11 7.60 11.99
CA VAL A 299 -32.78 8.41 13.02
C VAL A 299 -34.28 8.09 13.01
N LYS A 300 -34.72 7.26 13.96
CA LYS A 300 -36.11 6.76 14.01
C LYS A 300 -37.14 7.88 14.25
N ASP A 301 -36.75 8.94 14.93
CA ASP A 301 -37.65 10.03 15.30
C ASP A 301 -36.94 11.39 15.22
N TRP A 302 -37.56 12.37 14.56
CA TRP A 302 -37.03 13.73 14.43
C TRP A 302 -36.72 14.40 15.78
N ARG A 303 -37.41 14.00 16.86
CA ARG A 303 -37.16 14.49 18.23
C ARG A 303 -35.79 14.12 18.76
N GLN A 304 -35.11 13.15 18.15
CA GLN A 304 -33.75 12.74 18.52
C GLN A 304 -32.68 13.74 18.07
N LEU A 305 -33.01 14.64 17.13
CA LEU A 305 -32.06 15.60 16.55
C LEU A 305 -31.81 16.83 17.45
N GLY A 306 -32.54 16.97 18.55
CA GLY A 306 -32.44 18.14 19.43
C GLY A 306 -33.13 17.97 20.77
N VAL A 307 -32.97 18.97 21.62
CA VAL A 307 -33.58 19.05 22.95
C VAL A 307 -34.72 20.06 22.91
N LYS A 308 -35.91 19.64 23.36
CA LYS A 308 -37.06 20.54 23.48
C LYS A 308 -36.73 21.65 24.49
N ARG A 309 -36.87 22.91 24.08
CA ARG A 309 -36.78 24.07 24.99
C ARG A 309 -38.16 24.37 25.55
N ASP A 310 -39.09 24.74 24.66
CA ASP A 310 -40.45 25.16 25.00
C ASP A 310 -41.47 24.43 24.11
N ASN A 311 -42.74 24.85 24.13
CA ASN A 311 -43.83 24.14 23.44
C ASN A 311 -43.63 23.96 21.92
N ASP A 312 -42.94 24.88 21.25
CA ASP A 312 -42.69 24.81 19.80
C ASP A 312 -41.25 25.16 19.41
N SER A 313 -40.28 24.98 20.30
CA SER A 313 -38.88 25.33 20.05
C SER A 313 -37.94 24.20 20.48
N TRP A 314 -37.01 23.86 19.59
CA TRP A 314 -36.04 22.78 19.73
C TRP A 314 -34.63 23.29 19.49
N GLN A 315 -33.74 23.06 20.45
CA GLN A 315 -32.31 23.27 20.29
C GLN A 315 -31.69 22.08 19.56
N LEU A 316 -31.06 22.29 18.41
CA LEU A 316 -30.33 21.26 17.68
C LEU A 316 -29.16 20.71 18.50
N GLY A 317 -28.95 19.40 18.40
CA GLY A 317 -27.89 18.67 19.10
C GLY A 317 -28.44 17.46 19.87
N SER A 318 -28.04 16.26 19.46
CA SER A 318 -28.43 15.00 20.10
C SER A 318 -27.63 14.76 21.38
N GLN A 319 -28.28 14.31 22.47
CA GLN A 319 -27.60 14.11 23.77
C GLN A 319 -27.26 12.66 24.14
N GLN A 320 -28.05 11.67 23.70
CA GLN A 320 -27.91 10.28 24.18
C GLN A 320 -28.24 9.24 23.10
N GLN A 321 -27.93 9.55 21.83
CA GLN A 321 -28.15 8.62 20.72
C GLN A 321 -26.81 8.10 20.19
N SER A 322 -26.85 6.99 19.47
CA SER A 322 -25.70 6.54 18.67
C SER A 322 -25.61 7.31 17.34
N VAL A 323 -26.75 7.70 16.77
CA VAL A 323 -26.86 8.47 15.52
C VAL A 323 -27.84 9.63 15.71
N GLY A 324 -27.49 10.83 15.23
CA GLY A 324 -28.24 12.06 15.46
C GLY A 324 -27.67 13.28 14.76
N LEU A 325 -27.70 14.43 15.42
CA LEU A 325 -26.95 15.64 15.03
C LEU A 325 -25.90 15.95 16.09
N TYR A 326 -24.63 15.83 15.72
CA TYR A 326 -23.51 16.22 16.56
C TYR A 326 -22.75 17.35 15.89
N LYS A 327 -22.31 18.34 16.66
CA LYS A 327 -21.59 19.48 16.11
C LYS A 327 -20.32 19.01 15.38
N ALA A 328 -20.13 19.47 14.15
CA ALA A 328 -18.87 19.38 13.42
C ALA A 328 -18.22 20.77 13.34
N ALA A 329 -16.89 20.82 13.26
CA ALA A 329 -16.15 22.07 13.21
C ALA A 329 -16.08 22.67 11.80
N THR A 330 -16.57 21.96 10.78
CA THR A 330 -16.51 22.30 9.35
C THR A 330 -16.75 23.77 9.03
N CYS A 331 -17.78 24.38 9.64
CA CYS A 331 -18.19 25.76 9.39
C CYS A 331 -17.82 26.75 10.51
N ASP A 332 -16.94 26.39 11.47
CA ASP A 332 -16.67 27.21 12.66
C ASP A 332 -16.12 28.62 12.35
N TYR A 333 -15.52 28.83 11.16
CA TYR A 333 -15.06 30.17 10.73
C TYR A 333 -16.17 31.07 10.20
N LEU A 334 -17.41 30.57 10.05
CA LEU A 334 -18.52 31.32 9.46
C LEU A 334 -19.66 31.51 10.46
N PRO A 335 -19.79 32.73 11.03
CA PRO A 335 -20.92 33.06 11.87
C PRO A 335 -22.25 32.81 11.16
N GLY A 336 -23.21 32.22 11.88
CA GLY A 336 -24.53 31.91 11.36
C GLY A 336 -24.61 30.64 10.50
N TYR A 337 -23.54 29.84 10.43
CA TYR A 337 -23.56 28.51 9.80
C TYR A 337 -23.12 27.44 10.81
N TYR A 338 -23.88 26.35 10.87
CA TYR A 338 -23.65 25.26 11.83
C TYR A 338 -23.61 23.94 11.08
N ALA A 339 -22.48 23.25 11.19
CA ALA A 339 -22.30 21.93 10.59
C ALA A 339 -22.65 20.83 11.59
N TRP A 340 -23.35 19.82 11.11
CA TRP A 340 -23.77 18.67 11.91
C TRP A 340 -23.38 17.37 11.23
N LYS A 341 -22.72 16.49 11.99
CA LYS A 341 -22.37 15.12 11.60
C LYS A 341 -23.29 14.11 12.30
N PRO A 342 -23.45 12.89 11.75
CA PRO A 342 -24.38 11.89 12.27
C PRO A 342 -23.94 11.22 13.58
N VAL A 343 -22.65 11.21 13.92
CA VAL A 343 -22.11 10.47 15.09
C VAL A 343 -21.29 11.37 16.00
N ALA A 344 -21.29 11.07 17.31
CA ALA A 344 -20.57 11.87 18.31
C ALA A 344 -19.05 11.64 18.29
N GLU A 345 -18.64 10.43 17.91
CA GLU A 345 -17.27 9.97 17.93
C GLU A 345 -16.38 10.68 16.90
N ILE A 346 -15.07 10.68 17.16
CA ILE A 346 -14.06 11.21 16.23
C ILE A 346 -13.90 10.19 15.10
N THR A 347 -14.19 10.63 13.87
CA THR A 347 -14.12 9.79 12.67
C THR A 347 -12.82 10.04 11.89
N ALA A 348 -12.56 9.21 10.88
CA ALA A 348 -11.49 9.43 9.92
C ALA A 348 -11.66 10.72 9.10
N MET A 349 -12.87 11.27 9.01
CA MET A 349 -13.15 12.54 8.33
C MET A 349 -12.94 13.77 9.23
N GLU A 350 -12.90 13.59 10.54
CA GLU A 350 -12.50 14.64 11.49
C GLU A 350 -10.99 14.62 11.73
N ARG A 351 -10.44 13.41 11.94
CA ARG A 351 -9.02 13.19 12.18
C ARG A 351 -8.62 11.87 11.54
N HIS A 352 -7.94 11.93 10.40
CA HIS A 352 -7.53 10.73 9.67
C HIS A 352 -6.71 9.73 10.51
N GLN A 353 -5.96 10.19 11.54
CA GLN A 353 -5.22 9.29 12.42
C GLN A 353 -6.10 8.36 13.25
N SER A 354 -7.37 8.73 13.50
CA SER A 354 -8.32 7.86 14.21
C SER A 354 -8.54 6.54 13.48
N ASP A 355 -8.51 6.58 12.14
CA ASP A 355 -8.82 5.44 11.26
C ASP A 355 -10.18 4.80 11.54
N HIS A 356 -11.05 5.56 12.22
CA HIS A 356 -12.36 5.10 12.61
C HIS A 356 -13.39 5.44 11.54
N TRP A 357 -14.01 4.41 10.98
CA TRP A 357 -15.02 4.52 9.93
C TRP A 357 -16.34 3.94 10.45
N PRO A 358 -17.28 4.79 10.90
CA PRO A 358 -18.56 4.32 11.41
C PRO A 358 -19.27 3.45 10.37
N ALA A 359 -19.93 2.36 10.80
CA ALA A 359 -20.68 1.50 9.88
C ALA A 359 -21.74 2.29 9.07
N LEU A 360 -22.29 3.36 9.67
CA LEU A 360 -23.17 4.29 8.99
C LEU A 360 -22.50 4.98 7.78
N TYR A 361 -21.21 5.30 7.84
CA TYR A 361 -20.49 5.98 6.76
C TYR A 361 -20.33 5.02 5.59
N ILE A 362 -20.01 3.76 5.87
CA ILE A 362 -19.96 2.72 4.84
C ILE A 362 -21.33 2.56 4.16
N LYS A 363 -22.43 2.59 4.92
CA LYS A 363 -23.79 2.56 4.36
C LYS A 363 -24.05 3.78 3.46
N LEU A 364 -23.72 4.98 3.93
CA LEU A 364 -23.90 6.24 3.18
C LEU A 364 -23.08 6.26 1.88
N ILE A 365 -21.85 5.76 1.93
CA ILE A 365 -21.00 5.60 0.76
C ILE A 365 -21.65 4.65 -0.26
N ASN A 366 -22.11 3.48 0.18
CA ASN A 366 -22.74 2.51 -0.72
C ASN A 366 -24.01 3.08 -1.36
N GLN A 367 -24.83 3.82 -0.60
CA GLN A 367 -25.99 4.52 -1.14
C GLN A 367 -25.58 5.56 -2.20
N ASN A 368 -24.50 6.31 -1.96
CA ASN A 368 -23.97 7.28 -2.91
C ASN A 368 -23.45 6.64 -4.20
N LEU A 369 -22.79 5.47 -4.09
CA LEU A 369 -22.29 4.71 -5.24
C LEU A 369 -23.39 4.03 -6.06
N MET A 370 -24.59 3.80 -5.49
CA MET A 370 -25.73 3.25 -6.23
C MET A 370 -26.58 4.33 -6.91
N ALA A 371 -26.49 5.57 -6.43
CA ALA A 371 -27.25 6.70 -6.95
C ALA A 371 -26.59 7.37 -8.17
N ASN A 372 -25.30 7.11 -8.38
CA ASN A 372 -24.49 7.56 -9.52
C ASN A 372 -24.06 6.34 -10.32
#